data_AF-A0A3M6TZ09-F1
#
_entry.id   AF-A0A3M6TZ09-F1
#
_cell.length_a   1.000
_cell.length_b   1.000
_cell.length_c   1.000
_cell.angle_alpha   90.00
_cell.angle_beta   90.00
_cell.angle_gamma   90.00
#
_symmetry.space_group_name_H-M   'P 1'
#
loop_
_entity.id
_entity.type
_entity.pdbx_description
1 polymer ?
#
loop_
_entity_poly.entity_id
_entity_poly.type
_entity_poly.pdbx_seq_one_letter_code
_entity_poly.pdbx_strand_id
1 'polypeptide(L)'
;MNTEIHFLGHQGRTPFFSFDILSSAFKYGNRCFTKYTEGMPDHFKQAFPAVMSYERTFTLEDEGVSTASGLIRYKSIGNLFTPKSMFHDENFPANVPIMEKRTIGWDPYFEKMTVSKNILRSDVIMFLLLKGGGYHRCQFHNSYK
;
A
#
# COMPACT_ATOMS: atom_id res chain seq x y z
N MET A 1 -7.74 5.36 16.52
CA MET A 1 -6.82 6.38 16.01
C MET A 1 -7.25 6.63 14.57
N ASN A 2 -7.74 7.83 14.27
CA ASN A 2 -8.09 8.19 12.91
C ASN A 2 -6.87 8.87 12.30
N THR A 3 -6.25 8.22 11.31
CA THR A 3 -5.12 8.80 10.58
C THR A 3 -5.65 9.35 9.27
N GLU A 4 -5.42 10.64 9.03
CA GLU A 4 -5.71 11.28 7.76
C GLU A 4 -4.40 11.64 7.04
N ILE A 5 -4.35 11.36 5.75
CA ILE A 5 -3.21 11.69 4.88
C ILE A 5 -3.76 12.46 3.70
N HIS A 6 -3.25 13.67 3.49
CA HIS A 6 -3.57 14.50 2.35
C HIS A 6 -2.50 14.32 1.27
N PHE A 7 -2.92 13.93 0.07
CA PHE A 7 -2.04 13.79 -1.08
C PHE A 7 -2.14 15.03 -1.94
N LEU A 8 -0.99 15.65 -2.23
CA LEU A 8 -0.89 16.78 -3.15
C LEU A 8 -0.03 16.36 -4.34
N GLY A 9 -0.59 16.48 -5.53
CA GLY A 9 0.14 16.27 -6.76
C GLY A 9 1.18 17.36 -6.99
N HIS A 10 2.30 17.02 -7.63
CA HIS A 10 3.28 18.01 -8.03
C HIS A 10 2.61 19.05 -8.95
N GLN A 11 2.69 20.32 -8.56
CA GLN A 11 2.01 21.44 -9.24
C GLN A 11 0.47 21.26 -9.38
N GLY A 12 -0.16 20.55 -8.44
CA GLY A 12 -1.62 20.34 -8.42
C GLY A 12 -2.14 19.33 -9.45
N ARG A 13 -1.26 18.61 -10.16
CA ARG A 13 -1.68 17.60 -11.15
C ARG A 13 -2.16 16.31 -10.50
N THR A 14 -3.27 15.78 -10.97
CA THR A 14 -3.74 14.44 -10.60
C THR A 14 -3.15 13.35 -11.52
N PRO A 15 -2.99 12.10 -11.06
CA PRO A 15 -2.58 11.00 -11.93
C PRO A 15 -3.51 10.81 -13.13
N PHE A 16 -2.97 10.27 -14.23
CA PHE A 16 -3.75 9.93 -15.43
C PHE A 16 -4.56 8.64 -15.27
N PHE A 17 -4.24 7.83 -14.28
CA PHE A 17 -4.94 6.62 -13.87
C PHE A 17 -5.65 6.85 -12.52
N SER A 18 -6.36 5.85 -12.03
CA SER A 18 -7.06 5.95 -10.75
C SER A 18 -6.10 6.07 -9.58
N PHE A 19 -6.33 7.05 -8.70
CA PHE A 19 -5.55 7.22 -7.47
C PHE A 19 -5.68 6.02 -6.50
N ASP A 20 -6.78 5.25 -6.59
CA ASP A 20 -7.04 4.16 -5.65
C ASP A 20 -5.91 3.13 -5.64
N ILE A 21 -5.28 2.85 -6.79
CA ILE A 21 -4.16 1.90 -6.87
C ILE A 21 -2.95 2.35 -6.03
N LEU A 22 -2.74 3.66 -5.88
CA LEU A 22 -1.69 4.25 -5.05
C LEU A 22 -2.04 4.21 -3.55
N SER A 23 -3.34 4.20 -3.24
CA SER A 23 -3.82 4.37 -1.86
C SER A 23 -3.47 3.18 -0.96
N SER A 24 -3.44 1.96 -1.49
CA SER A 24 -3.00 0.78 -0.73
C SER A 24 -1.50 0.80 -0.43
N ALA A 25 -0.69 1.47 -1.27
CA ALA A 25 0.73 1.67 -1.01
C ALA A 25 1.00 2.80 0.00
N PHE A 26 0.34 3.96 -0.17
CA PHE A 26 0.74 5.20 0.50
C PHE A 26 -0.24 5.73 1.54
N LYS A 27 -1.53 5.40 1.45
CA LYS A 27 -2.54 5.81 2.44
C LYS A 27 -2.71 4.74 3.52
N TYR A 28 -3.06 3.53 3.10
CA TYR A 28 -3.28 2.39 4.00
C TYR A 28 -2.04 1.52 4.19
N GLY A 29 -0.99 1.76 3.41
CA GLY A 29 0.21 0.93 3.40
C GLY A 29 1.23 1.23 4.50
N ASN A 30 1.11 2.33 5.25
CA ASN A 30 2.03 2.53 6.37
C ASN A 30 1.58 1.72 7.59
N ARG A 31 2.14 0.52 7.71
CA ARG A 31 1.79 -0.46 8.75
C ARG A 31 2.17 -0.02 10.17
N CYS A 32 2.97 1.04 10.34
CA CYS A 32 3.26 1.61 11.66
C CYS A 32 2.01 2.14 12.38
N PHE A 33 0.94 2.44 11.61
CA PHE A 33 -0.35 2.87 12.14
C PHE A 33 -1.34 1.73 12.37
N THR A 34 -0.85 0.50 12.51
CA THR A 34 -1.68 -0.67 12.83
C THR A 34 -1.83 -0.81 14.35
N LYS A 35 -3.04 -1.12 14.82
CA LYS A 35 -3.27 -1.49 16.22
C LYS A 35 -2.85 -2.95 16.42
N TYR A 36 -1.83 -3.17 17.23
CA TYR A 36 -1.44 -4.48 17.72
C TYR A 36 -2.13 -4.77 19.05
N THR A 37 -2.68 -5.97 19.20
CA THR A 37 -3.22 -6.43 20.49
C THR A 37 -2.09 -6.80 21.44
N GLU A 38 -2.38 -6.81 22.73
CA GLU A 38 -1.44 -7.27 23.75
C GLU A 38 -0.94 -8.70 23.43
N GLY A 39 0.34 -8.95 23.64
CA GLY A 39 1.00 -10.23 23.33
C GLY A 39 1.39 -10.45 21.86
N MET A 40 0.95 -9.61 20.92
CA MET A 40 1.36 -9.70 19.51
C MET A 40 2.63 -8.87 19.25
N PRO A 41 3.68 -9.41 18.61
CA PRO A 41 4.88 -8.64 18.29
C PRO A 41 4.58 -7.57 17.24
N ASP A 42 4.75 -6.29 17.60
CA ASP A 42 4.64 -5.16 16.67
C ASP A 42 5.96 -5.02 15.90
N HIS A 43 6.13 -5.85 14.87
CA HIS A 43 7.32 -5.87 14.01
C HIS A 43 7.61 -4.51 13.35
N PHE A 44 6.59 -3.68 13.12
CA PHE A 44 6.75 -2.39 12.46
C PHE A 44 7.31 -1.33 13.40
N LYS A 45 6.79 -1.25 14.64
CA LYS A 45 7.34 -0.31 15.64
C LYS A 45 8.72 -0.74 16.14
N GLN A 46 8.99 -2.04 16.21
CA GLN A 46 10.29 -2.59 16.61
C GLN A 46 11.42 -2.25 15.63
N ALA A 47 11.10 -1.88 14.38
CA ALA A 47 12.10 -1.45 13.40
C ALA A 47 12.72 -0.07 13.73
N PHE A 48 12.15 0.70 14.66
CA PHE A 48 12.64 2.03 15.02
C PHE A 48 13.50 1.99 16.30
N PRO A 49 14.55 2.82 16.42
CA PRO A 49 14.84 4.03 15.63
C PRO A 49 15.60 3.79 14.30
N ALA A 50 15.83 2.52 13.92
CA ALA A 50 16.39 2.22 12.61
C ALA A 50 15.40 2.55 11.47
N VAL A 51 15.61 1.97 10.29
CA VAL A 51 14.80 2.23 9.10
C VAL A 51 14.01 0.98 8.78
N MET A 52 12.72 1.15 8.51
CA MET A 52 11.90 0.09 7.93
C MET A 52 11.88 0.26 6.40
N SER A 53 12.09 -0.84 5.69
CA SER A 53 11.94 -0.94 4.25
C SER A 53 10.76 -1.84 3.89
N TYR A 54 10.15 -1.59 2.74
CA TYR A 54 9.13 -2.46 2.19
C TYR A 54 9.22 -2.56 0.68
N GLU A 55 8.78 -3.71 0.17
CA GLU A 55 8.53 -3.95 -1.26
C GLU A 55 7.16 -4.61 -1.42
N ARG A 56 6.46 -4.25 -2.48
CA ARG A 56 5.12 -4.73 -2.81
C ARG A 56 5.00 -4.98 -4.30
N THR A 57 4.33 -6.06 -4.65
CA THR A 57 3.90 -6.37 -6.02
C THR A 57 2.39 -6.54 -6.03
N PHE A 58 1.77 -5.97 -7.05
CA PHE A 58 0.34 -5.90 -7.28
C PHE A 58 0.12 -6.60 -8.62
N THR A 59 -0.55 -7.74 -8.63
CA THR A 59 -0.87 -8.45 -9.87
C THR A 59 -2.38 -8.45 -10.05
N LEU A 60 -2.83 -7.72 -11.06
CA LEU A 60 -4.24 -7.55 -11.34
C LEU A 60 -4.76 -8.65 -12.26
N GLU A 61 -6.07 -8.88 -12.22
CA GLU A 61 -6.73 -9.90 -13.05
C GLU A 61 -6.69 -9.59 -14.56
N ASP A 62 -6.35 -8.37 -14.93
CA ASP A 62 -6.16 -7.90 -16.31
C ASP A 62 -4.70 -7.93 -16.78
N GLU A 63 -3.85 -8.68 -16.06
CA GLU A 63 -2.40 -8.79 -16.30
C GLU A 63 -1.58 -7.54 -15.98
N GLY A 64 -2.23 -6.45 -15.55
CA GLY A 64 -1.56 -5.27 -15.04
C GLY A 64 -0.67 -5.62 -13.85
N VAL A 65 0.53 -5.03 -13.81
CA VAL A 65 1.47 -5.20 -12.70
C VAL A 65 1.90 -3.85 -12.18
N SER A 66 1.73 -3.65 -10.88
CA SER A 66 2.35 -2.52 -10.18
C SER A 66 3.38 -3.02 -9.18
N THR A 67 4.38 -2.19 -8.92
CA THR A 67 5.30 -2.38 -7.81
C THR A 67 5.39 -1.11 -6.98
N ALA A 68 5.52 -1.29 -5.67
CA ALA A 68 5.77 -0.19 -4.74
C ALA A 68 6.91 -0.56 -3.81
N SER A 69 7.86 0.34 -3.62
CA SER A 69 8.91 0.18 -2.63
C SER A 69 9.06 1.44 -1.80
N GLY A 70 9.60 1.32 -0.60
CA GLY A 70 9.83 2.49 0.22
C GLY A 70 10.68 2.26 1.44
N LEU A 71 11.15 3.38 1.99
CA LEU A 71 11.88 3.47 3.24
C LEU A 71 11.11 4.41 4.17
N ILE A 72 10.88 3.97 5.40
CA ILE A 72 10.22 4.74 6.44
C ILE A 72 11.24 4.98 7.56
N ARG A 73 11.44 6.26 7.87
CA ARG A 73 12.25 6.70 9.01
C ARG A 73 11.35 7.34 10.05
N TYR A 74 11.72 7.22 11.32
CA TYR A 74 11.04 7.89 12.42
C TYR A 74 11.95 8.94 13.04
N LYS A 75 11.42 10.15 13.22
CA LYS A 75 12.05 11.22 13.99
C LYS A 75 11.30 11.38 15.30
N SER A 76 11.98 11.08 16.41
CA SER A 76 11.41 11.22 17.75
C SER A 76 11.06 12.68 18.08
N ILE A 77 11.92 13.63 17.69
CA ILE A 77 11.61 15.06 17.77
C ILE A 77 10.49 15.36 16.77
N GLY A 78 9.31 15.66 17.30
CA GLY A 78 8.10 15.93 16.53
C GLY A 78 7.28 14.70 16.15
N ASN A 79 7.63 13.49 16.64
CA ASN A 79 6.88 12.24 16.43
C ASN A 79 6.52 11.99 14.95
N LEU A 80 7.48 12.15 14.04
CA LEU A 80 7.23 12.23 12.61
C LEU A 80 7.77 11.00 11.87
N PHE A 81 6.91 10.33 11.11
CA PHE A 81 7.32 9.36 10.10
C PHE A 81 7.59 10.04 8.76
N THR A 82 8.76 9.80 8.18
CA THR A 82 9.14 10.34 6.86
C THR A 82 9.30 9.19 5.86
N PRO A 83 8.25 8.86 5.09
CA PRO A 83 8.35 7.87 4.03
C PRO A 83 9.02 8.46 2.79
N LYS A 84 9.89 7.68 2.15
CA LYS A 84 10.35 7.92 0.77
C LYS A 84 10.04 6.67 -0.03
N SER A 85 9.16 6.80 -1.02
CA SER A 85 8.63 5.65 -1.73
C SER A 85 8.60 5.86 -3.23
N MET A 86 8.57 4.76 -3.98
CA MET A 86 8.44 4.72 -5.43
C MET A 86 7.26 3.82 -5.81
N PHE A 87 6.65 4.11 -6.95
CA PHE A 87 5.57 3.33 -7.54
C PHE A 87 5.85 3.20 -9.04
N HIS A 88 5.75 1.99 -9.56
CA HIS A 88 5.91 1.71 -10.99
C HIS A 88 4.74 0.86 -11.47
N ASP A 89 4.22 1.20 -12.63
CA ASP A 89 3.12 0.52 -13.29
C ASP A 89 3.57 0.03 -14.66
N GLU A 90 3.24 -1.22 -14.98
CA GLU A 90 3.55 -1.86 -16.23
C GLU A 90 2.34 -2.64 -16.76
N ASN A 91 2.24 -2.73 -18.08
CA ASN A 91 1.27 -3.59 -18.78
C ASN A 91 -0.22 -3.32 -18.48
N PHE A 92 -0.63 -2.06 -18.35
CA PHE A 92 -2.05 -1.71 -18.22
C PHE A 92 -2.69 -1.41 -19.59
N PRO A 93 -3.65 -2.23 -20.06
CA PRO A 93 -4.44 -1.89 -21.24
C PRO A 93 -5.27 -0.61 -21.01
N ALA A 94 -5.54 0.15 -22.07
CA ALA A 94 -6.21 1.44 -21.94
C ALA A 94 -7.66 1.37 -21.42
N ASN A 95 -8.33 0.23 -21.62
CA ASN A 95 -9.74 0.00 -21.28
C ASN A 95 -9.96 -0.66 -19.91
N VAL A 96 -8.90 -0.78 -19.09
CA VAL A 96 -9.03 -1.37 -17.76
C VAL A 96 -9.57 -0.36 -16.74
N PRO A 97 -10.23 -0.82 -15.67
CA PRO A 97 -10.89 0.08 -14.72
C PRO A 97 -9.97 1.14 -14.11
N ILE A 98 -8.67 0.85 -13.96
CA ILE A 98 -7.67 1.77 -13.40
C ILE A 98 -7.35 2.89 -14.38
N MET A 99 -7.12 2.59 -15.65
CA MET A 99 -6.81 3.59 -16.68
C MET A 99 -8.03 4.46 -16.97
N GLU A 100 -9.24 3.89 -16.92
CA GLU A 100 -10.50 4.59 -17.12
C GLU A 100 -11.04 5.30 -15.86
N LYS A 101 -10.30 5.26 -14.73
CA LYS A 101 -10.71 5.87 -13.45
C LYS A 101 -12.11 5.45 -12.99
N ARG A 102 -12.42 4.15 -13.16
CA ARG A 102 -13.68 3.53 -12.76
C ARG A 102 -13.66 2.94 -11.36
N THR A 103 -12.55 3.00 -10.64
CA THR A 103 -12.48 2.52 -9.25
C THR A 103 -12.97 3.60 -8.26
N ILE A 104 -13.40 3.17 -7.07
CA ILE A 104 -13.89 4.05 -5.98
C ILE A 104 -13.30 3.71 -4.60
N GLY A 105 -12.17 3.00 -4.58
CA GLY A 105 -11.48 2.56 -3.37
C GLY A 105 -11.30 1.06 -3.28
N TRP A 106 -10.85 0.59 -2.11
CA TRP A 106 -10.61 -0.82 -1.82
C TRP A 106 -11.65 -1.37 -0.85
N ASP A 107 -12.06 -2.61 -1.06
CA ASP A 107 -12.85 -3.37 -0.09
C ASP A 107 -12.00 -3.67 1.16
N PRO A 108 -12.58 -3.74 2.38
CA PRO A 108 -11.86 -4.18 3.56
C PRO A 108 -11.27 -5.58 3.37
N TYR A 109 -10.08 -5.81 3.93
CA TYR A 109 -9.37 -7.08 3.77
C TYR A 109 -8.70 -7.51 5.07
N PHE A 110 -8.37 -8.80 5.12
CA PHE A 110 -7.54 -9.38 6.16
C PHE A 110 -6.24 -9.87 5.54
N GLU A 111 -5.12 -9.43 6.11
CA GLU A 111 -3.80 -9.84 5.64
C GLU A 111 -3.13 -10.71 6.69
N LYS A 112 -2.70 -11.91 6.26
CA LYS A 112 -1.88 -12.78 7.09
C LYS A 112 -0.42 -12.40 6.92
N MET A 113 0.23 -12.09 8.03
CA MET A 113 1.67 -11.81 8.08
C MET A 113 2.42 -13.03 8.60
N THR A 114 3.55 -13.38 8.00
CA THR A 114 4.43 -14.47 8.43
C THR A 114 5.88 -14.02 8.43
N VAL A 115 6.64 -14.43 9.45
CA VAL A 115 8.09 -14.15 9.51
C VAL A 115 8.85 -15.31 8.88
N SER A 116 9.75 -15.01 7.95
CA SER A 116 10.66 -15.99 7.36
C SER A 116 12.02 -15.33 7.12
N LYS A 117 13.10 -15.93 7.64
CA LYS A 117 14.48 -15.44 7.47
C LYS A 117 14.63 -13.96 7.87
N ASN A 118 14.03 -13.56 8.99
CA ASN A 118 13.99 -12.18 9.51
C ASN A 118 13.32 -11.15 8.58
N ILE A 119 12.52 -11.60 7.61
CA ILE A 119 11.68 -10.75 6.77
C ILE A 119 10.23 -11.05 7.09
N LEU A 120 9.44 -10.03 7.36
CA LEU A 120 8.00 -10.16 7.52
C LEU A 120 7.36 -10.11 6.13
N ARG A 121 6.55 -11.11 5.81
CA ARG A 121 5.93 -11.28 4.49
C ARG A 121 4.44 -11.45 4.59
N SER A 122 3.75 -11.10 3.53
CA SER A 122 2.32 -11.34 3.41
C SER A 122 1.88 -11.48 1.98
N ASP A 123 0.84 -12.28 1.81
CA ASP A 123 0.18 -12.56 0.55
C ASP A 123 -1.32 -12.35 0.79
N VAL A 124 -1.93 -11.45 0.01
CA VAL A 124 -3.34 -11.10 0.21
C VAL A 124 -4.00 -10.75 -1.11
N ILE A 125 -5.23 -11.25 -1.29
CA ILE A 125 -6.09 -10.81 -2.39
C ILE A 125 -6.88 -9.61 -1.87
N MET A 126 -6.78 -8.50 -2.59
CA MET A 126 -7.57 -7.30 -2.35
C MET A 126 -8.44 -7.02 -3.57
N PHE A 127 -9.53 -6.29 -3.36
CA PHE A 127 -10.48 -5.98 -4.42
C PHE A 127 -10.70 -4.47 -4.52
N LEU A 128 -10.49 -3.91 -5.71
CA LEU A 128 -10.88 -2.55 -6.04
C LEU A 128 -12.38 -2.51 -6.31
N LEU A 129 -13.09 -1.63 -5.62
CA LEU A 129 -14.51 -1.37 -5.84
C LEU A 129 -14.70 -0.58 -7.14
N LEU A 130 -15.69 -0.95 -7.94
CA LEU A 130 -15.97 -0.30 -9.23
C LEU A 130 -17.23 0.58 -9.20
N LYS A 131 -17.21 1.69 -9.96
CA LYS A 131 -18.39 2.51 -10.26
C LYS A 131 -19.44 1.63 -10.94
N GLY A 132 -20.67 1.65 -10.45
CA GLY A 132 -21.76 0.80 -10.95
C GLY A 132 -21.79 -0.61 -10.34
N GLY A 133 -20.90 -0.90 -9.39
CA GLY A 133 -20.82 -2.19 -8.71
C GLY A 133 -19.80 -3.14 -9.33
N GLY A 134 -19.52 -4.23 -8.62
CA GLY A 134 -18.48 -5.18 -8.98
C GLY A 134 -17.11 -4.84 -8.39
N TYR A 135 -16.16 -5.73 -8.67
CA TYR A 135 -14.83 -5.72 -8.09
C TYR A 135 -13.79 -5.96 -9.17
N HIS A 136 -12.60 -5.41 -8.97
CA HIS A 136 -11.43 -5.71 -9.77
C HIS A 136 -10.35 -6.32 -8.87
N ARG A 137 -10.04 -7.59 -9.10
CA ARG A 137 -9.17 -8.39 -8.21
C ARG A 137 -7.70 -8.03 -8.38
N CYS A 138 -6.99 -7.92 -7.26
CA CYS A 138 -5.55 -7.71 -7.23
C CYS A 138 -4.88 -8.62 -6.18
N GLN A 139 -3.88 -9.40 -6.59
CA GLN A 139 -3.03 -10.18 -5.70
C GLN A 139 -1.85 -9.32 -5.25
N PHE A 140 -1.70 -9.17 -3.93
CA PHE A 140 -0.57 -8.49 -3.32
C PHE A 140 0.44 -9.51 -2.79
N HIS A 141 1.71 -9.21 -3.01
CA HIS A 141 2.84 -9.86 -2.35
C HIS A 141 3.66 -8.75 -1.68
N ASN A 142 3.79 -8.79 -0.37
CA ASN A 142 4.49 -7.76 0.39
C ASN A 142 5.65 -8.36 1.18
N SER A 143 6.73 -7.58 1.27
CA SER A 143 7.85 -7.87 2.17
C SER A 143 8.23 -6.62 2.96
N TYR A 144 8.61 -6.82 4.22
CA TYR A 144 9.03 -5.77 5.15
C TYR A 144 10.30 -6.21 5.85
N LYS A 145 11.28 -5.32 5.90
CA LYS A 145 12.60 -5.54 6.49
C LYS A 145 13.03 -4.33 7.30
#